data_AF-A0A7J3TT89-F1
#
_entry.id   AF-A0A7J3TT89-F1
#
_cell.length_a   1.000
_cell.length_b   1.000
_cell.length_c   1.000
_cell.angle_alpha   90.00
_cell.angle_beta   90.00
_cell.angle_gamma   90.00
#
_symmetry.space_group_name_H-M   'P 1'
#
loop_
_entity.id
_entity.type
_entity.pdbx_description
1 polymer ?
#
loop_
_entity_poly.entity_id
_entity_poly.type
_entity_poly.pdbx_seq_one_letter_code
_entity_poly.pdbx_strand_id
1 'polypeptide(L)'
;MREINHKKDVGMSKRYKGEAGFFISKKVIIIGIIVVIVLGFAIAAWFFVPKMKLGGIIGGMKLDGLKNLLVKHAPPVETNESRAAVESVVSAYDGINLYTLNLSALVMIGKPAVPSLARILENENSTATQKYASLLGLSAVARNTSVNVLGYLKKALNYSDVNVRVTAAELVMSYGDKEGIPVLIAELENNAILKPSEPVMPINSYCAMVLERYTSQTFGTNKAQWQSWWDTNKNNLKFNVQDGKLTF
;
A
#
# COMPACT_ATOMS: atom_id res chain seq x y z
N MET A 1 67.60 -10.66 16.90
CA MET A 1 68.07 -11.79 16.06
C MET A 1 66.82 -12.37 15.40
N ARG A 2 66.65 -12.49 14.08
CA ARG A 2 67.59 -12.56 12.96
C ARG A 2 66.80 -12.09 11.71
N GLU A 3 67.37 -11.16 10.96
CA GLU A 3 66.91 -10.76 9.62
C GLU A 3 67.08 -11.91 8.63
N ILE A 4 66.16 -12.06 7.67
CA ILE A 4 66.53 -12.44 6.30
C ILE A 4 65.65 -11.65 5.32
N ASN A 5 66.31 -10.73 4.62
CA ASN A 5 65.87 -10.03 3.42
C ASN A 5 65.93 -10.97 2.21
N HIS A 6 64.94 -10.92 1.31
CA HIS A 6 65.22 -11.00 -0.13
C HIS A 6 64.21 -10.17 -0.94
N LYS A 7 64.72 -9.06 -1.51
CA LYS A 7 64.26 -8.29 -2.69
C LYS A 7 63.96 -9.22 -3.88
N LYS A 8 63.23 -8.91 -4.96
CA LYS A 8 62.52 -7.76 -5.54
C LYS A 8 61.86 -8.32 -6.82
N ASP A 9 60.74 -7.74 -7.25
CA ASP A 9 60.36 -7.44 -8.65
C ASP A 9 58.93 -6.85 -8.61
N VAL A 10 58.71 -5.54 -8.63
CA VAL A 10 58.68 -4.60 -9.78
C VAL A 10 57.90 -5.13 -10.99
N GLY A 11 56.62 -4.75 -11.06
CA GLY A 11 55.74 -5.00 -12.21
C GLY A 11 54.51 -4.11 -12.19
N MET A 12 54.55 -3.05 -12.99
CA MET A 12 53.61 -1.95 -13.17
C MET A 12 52.09 -2.24 -13.20
N SER A 13 51.36 -1.24 -12.65
CA SER A 13 50.16 -0.58 -13.20
C SER A 13 48.90 -1.40 -13.54
N LYS A 14 47.79 -1.03 -12.89
CA LYS A 14 46.74 -0.23 -13.56
C LYS A 14 45.70 0.27 -12.56
N ARG A 15 45.43 1.58 -12.64
CA ARG A 15 44.28 2.27 -12.04
C ARG A 15 42.99 1.59 -12.51
N TYR A 16 42.14 1.16 -11.59
CA TYR A 16 40.72 0.94 -11.88
C TYR A 16 39.98 2.28 -11.77
N LYS A 17 39.86 2.97 -12.92
CA LYS A 17 38.74 3.87 -13.21
C LYS A 17 37.88 3.16 -14.26
N GLY A 18 36.61 2.92 -13.93
CA GLY A 18 35.55 2.46 -14.84
C GLY A 18 34.24 2.70 -14.11
N GLU A 19 33.65 3.89 -14.25
CA GLU A 19 32.57 4.15 -15.21
C GLU A 19 31.40 3.19 -15.03
N ALA A 20 30.39 3.68 -14.30
CA ALA A 20 29.05 3.10 -14.24
C ALA A 20 28.38 3.26 -15.62
N GLY A 21 28.64 2.31 -16.51
CA GLY A 21 27.94 2.18 -17.78
C GLY A 21 26.57 1.55 -17.57
N PHE A 22 25.54 2.38 -17.52
CA PHE A 22 24.13 1.97 -17.65
C PHE A 22 23.91 1.41 -19.06
N PHE A 23 24.09 0.09 -19.23
CA PHE A 23 23.79 -0.61 -20.48
C PHE A 23 22.27 -0.77 -20.65
N ILE A 24 21.59 0.28 -21.11
CA ILE A 24 20.29 0.10 -21.76
C ILE A 24 20.57 -0.52 -23.13
N SER A 25 20.12 -1.75 -23.35
CA SER A 25 20.29 -2.38 -24.66
C SER A 25 19.58 -1.55 -25.73
N LYS A 26 20.18 -1.44 -26.93
CA LYS A 26 19.56 -0.75 -28.07
C LYS A 26 18.13 -1.25 -28.36
N LYS A 27 17.82 -2.51 -28.01
CA LYS A 27 16.47 -3.08 -28.15
C LYS A 27 15.46 -2.47 -27.17
N VAL A 28 15.86 -2.15 -25.94
CA VAL A 28 14.98 -1.54 -24.92
C VAL A 28 14.66 -0.09 -25.28
N ILE A 29 15.63 0.66 -25.82
CA ILE A 29 15.41 2.02 -26.31
C ILE A 29 14.46 2.02 -27.52
N ILE A 30 14.65 1.10 -28.46
CA ILE A 30 13.78 0.97 -29.64
C ILE A 30 12.35 0.59 -29.22
N ILE A 31 12.19 -0.33 -28.25
CA ILE A 31 10.86 -0.69 -27.72
C ILE A 31 10.20 0.50 -27.01
N GLY A 32 10.96 1.25 -26.21
CA GLY A 32 10.45 2.46 -25.55
C GLY A 32 9.98 3.53 -26.54
N ILE A 33 10.74 3.77 -27.60
CA ILE A 33 10.39 4.75 -28.65
C ILE A 33 9.16 4.28 -29.45
N ILE A 34 9.06 2.99 -29.79
CA ILE A 34 7.90 2.43 -30.49
C ILE A 34 6.64 2.55 -29.63
N VAL A 35 6.72 2.26 -28.33
CA VAL A 35 5.58 2.37 -27.41
C VAL A 35 5.10 3.82 -27.28
N VAL A 36 6.01 4.79 -27.18
CA VAL A 36 5.66 6.22 -27.11
C VAL A 36 5.04 6.71 -28.42
N ILE A 37 5.56 6.30 -29.58
CA ILE A 37 5.00 6.67 -30.89
C ILE A 37 3.62 6.05 -31.09
N VAL A 38 3.43 4.77 -30.71
CA VAL A 38 2.14 4.08 -30.83
C VAL A 38 1.09 4.67 -29.88
N LEU A 39 1.47 5.05 -28.65
CA LEU A 39 0.59 5.75 -27.70
C LEU A 39 0.24 7.17 -28.18
N GLY A 40 1.21 7.91 -28.71
CA GLY A 40 0.98 9.25 -29.27
C GLY A 40 0.04 9.25 -30.48
N PHE A 41 0.18 8.27 -31.37
CA PHE A 41 -0.73 8.09 -32.51
C PHE A 41 -2.11 7.56 -32.09
N ALA A 42 -2.22 6.73 -31.05
CA ALA A 42 -3.51 6.23 -30.58
C ALA A 42 -4.39 7.32 -29.97
N ILE A 43 -3.80 8.29 -29.27
CA ILE A 43 -4.54 9.44 -28.70
C ILE A 43 -5.02 10.37 -29.82
N ALA A 44 -4.19 10.63 -30.83
CA ALA A 44 -4.57 11.46 -31.98
C ALA A 44 -5.62 10.77 -32.88
N ALA A 45 -5.54 9.45 -33.06
CA ALA A 45 -6.48 8.70 -33.89
C ALA A 45 -7.88 8.56 -33.26
N TRP A 46 -7.98 8.63 -31.92
CA TRP A 46 -9.28 8.56 -31.22
C TRP A 46 -10.14 9.80 -31.41
N PHE A 47 -9.53 10.97 -31.66
CA PHE A 47 -10.24 12.25 -31.83
C PHE A 47 -10.53 12.63 -33.29
N PHE A 48 -9.87 12.03 -34.29
CA PHE A 48 -9.94 12.52 -35.67
C PHE A 48 -10.34 11.52 -36.76
N VAL A 49 -10.61 10.24 -36.43
CA VAL A 49 -10.93 9.23 -37.45
C VAL A 49 -12.36 8.68 -37.29
N PRO A 50 -13.29 8.96 -38.23
CA PRO A 50 -14.59 8.29 -38.26
C PRO A 50 -14.39 6.81 -38.62
N LYS A 51 -14.98 5.92 -37.81
CA LYS A 51 -15.08 4.45 -37.93
C LYS A 51 -14.61 3.86 -39.29
N MET A 52 -13.30 3.62 -39.43
CA MET A 52 -12.79 2.67 -40.43
C MET A 52 -12.54 1.33 -39.77
N LYS A 53 -13.12 0.25 -40.34
CA LYS A 53 -12.79 -1.13 -40.00
C LYS A 53 -11.37 -1.45 -40.48
N LEU A 54 -10.36 -1.10 -39.67
CA LEU A 54 -8.97 -1.49 -39.92
C LEU A 54 -8.72 -2.92 -39.44
N GLY A 55 -8.98 -3.88 -40.32
CA GLY A 55 -8.36 -5.20 -40.24
C GLY A 55 -6.95 -5.11 -40.84
N GLY A 56 -5.95 -4.76 -40.01
CA GLY A 56 -4.58 -4.58 -40.48
C GLY A 56 -3.54 -4.98 -39.43
N ILE A 57 -2.59 -5.81 -39.84
CA ILE A 57 -1.44 -6.27 -39.06
C ILE A 57 -0.47 -5.08 -38.92
N ILE A 58 -0.09 -4.72 -37.69
CA ILE A 58 0.94 -3.70 -37.42
C ILE A 58 2.21 -4.43 -36.99
N GLY A 59 3.32 -4.27 -37.72
CA GLY A 59 4.62 -4.83 -37.35
C GLY A 59 4.70 -6.36 -37.26
N GLY A 60 3.87 -7.08 -38.03
CA GLY A 60 3.84 -8.55 -38.02
C GLY A 60 3.01 -9.17 -36.89
N MET A 61 2.44 -8.38 -35.98
CA MET A 61 1.58 -8.87 -34.90
C MET A 61 0.10 -8.67 -35.27
N LYS A 62 -0.70 -9.75 -35.24
CA LYS A 62 -2.16 -9.65 -35.44
C LYS A 62 -2.74 -8.70 -34.38
N LEU A 63 -3.66 -7.84 -34.81
CA LEU A 63 -4.36 -6.88 -33.95
C LEU A 63 -5.01 -7.54 -32.72
N ASP A 64 -5.49 -8.78 -32.86
CA ASP A 64 -6.07 -9.56 -31.76
C ASP A 64 -5.02 -10.02 -30.73
N GLY A 65 -3.78 -10.24 -31.17
CA GLY A 65 -2.63 -10.49 -30.30
C GLY A 65 -2.23 -9.25 -29.50
N LEU A 66 -2.28 -8.07 -30.12
CA LEU A 66 -2.09 -6.79 -29.44
C LEU A 66 -3.22 -6.49 -28.44
N LYS A 67 -4.49 -6.77 -28.80
CA LYS A 67 -5.62 -6.63 -27.87
C LYS A 67 -5.48 -7.55 -26.66
N ASN A 68 -5.09 -8.81 -26.86
CA ASN A 68 -4.84 -9.73 -25.76
C ASN A 68 -3.66 -9.29 -24.88
N LEU A 69 -2.60 -8.72 -25.47
CA LEU A 69 -1.47 -8.18 -24.70
C LEU A 69 -1.86 -6.92 -23.89
N LEU A 70 -2.66 -6.03 -24.50
CA LEU A 70 -3.19 -4.83 -23.86
C LEU A 70 -4.18 -5.17 -22.75
N VAL A 71 -5.06 -6.16 -22.92
CA VAL A 71 -5.97 -6.62 -21.86
C VAL A 71 -5.22 -7.32 -20.73
N LYS A 72 -4.18 -8.11 -21.04
CA LYS A 72 -3.39 -8.85 -20.05
C LYS A 72 -2.47 -7.94 -19.22
N HIS A 73 -2.15 -6.74 -19.71
CA HIS A 73 -1.25 -5.79 -19.05
C HIS A 73 -1.89 -4.43 -18.77
N ALA A 74 -3.17 -4.24 -19.07
CA ALA A 74 -3.89 -3.04 -18.68
C ALA A 74 -3.92 -2.97 -17.14
N PRO A 75 -3.61 -1.79 -16.55
CA PRO A 75 -3.89 -1.60 -15.14
C PRO A 75 -5.38 -1.87 -14.91
N PRO A 76 -5.75 -2.53 -13.81
CA PRO A 76 -7.16 -2.76 -13.48
C PRO A 76 -7.86 -1.41 -13.35
N VAL A 77 -8.67 -1.07 -14.34
CA VAL A 77 -9.40 0.20 -14.42
C VAL A 77 -10.69 0.05 -13.63
N GLU A 78 -10.99 1.01 -12.75
CA GLU A 78 -12.30 1.12 -12.11
C GLU A 78 -13.37 1.26 -13.20
N THR A 79 -14.39 0.40 -13.18
CA THR A 79 -15.57 0.51 -14.03
C THR A 79 -16.75 1.09 -13.24
N ASN A 80 -17.81 1.51 -13.93
CA ASN A 80 -19.02 1.97 -13.24
C ASN A 80 -19.65 0.83 -12.41
N GLU A 81 -19.56 -0.40 -12.91
CA GLU A 81 -20.04 -1.60 -12.22
C GLU A 81 -19.20 -1.90 -10.97
N SER A 82 -17.87 -1.85 -11.07
CA SER A 82 -17.00 -2.08 -9.91
C SER A 82 -17.20 -0.99 -8.85
N ARG A 83 -17.38 0.26 -9.27
CA ARG A 83 -17.68 1.38 -8.38
C ARG A 83 -19.01 1.18 -7.64
N ALA A 84 -20.08 0.90 -8.37
CA ALA A 84 -21.40 0.69 -7.79
C ALA A 84 -21.40 -0.51 -6.82
N ALA A 85 -20.67 -1.57 -7.14
CA ALA A 85 -20.50 -2.72 -6.25
C ALA A 85 -19.77 -2.36 -4.95
N VAL A 86 -18.69 -1.56 -5.02
CA VAL A 86 -18.01 -1.06 -3.82
C VAL A 86 -18.94 -0.19 -2.97
N GLU A 87 -19.64 0.76 -3.59
CA GLU A 87 -20.56 1.66 -2.89
C GLU A 87 -21.69 0.90 -2.20
N SER A 88 -22.22 -0.14 -2.85
CA SER A 88 -23.22 -1.04 -2.28
C SER A 88 -22.69 -1.77 -1.05
N VAL A 89 -21.50 -2.37 -1.12
CA VAL A 89 -20.90 -3.09 0.01
C VAL A 89 -20.61 -2.15 1.18
N VAL A 90 -20.04 -0.98 0.92
CA VAL A 90 -19.69 -0.01 1.98
C VAL A 90 -20.94 0.58 2.62
N SER A 91 -22.00 0.84 1.84
CA SER A 91 -23.25 1.40 2.37
C SER A 91 -24.10 0.38 3.12
N ALA A 92 -23.89 -0.91 2.90
CA ALA A 92 -24.57 -1.99 3.61
C ALA A 92 -24.02 -2.24 5.02
N TYR A 93 -22.83 -1.73 5.34
CA TYR A 93 -22.23 -1.87 6.66
C TYR A 93 -23.00 -1.06 7.71
N ASP A 94 -23.47 -1.74 8.76
CA ASP A 94 -24.30 -1.12 9.81
C ASP A 94 -23.51 -0.25 10.81
N GLY A 95 -22.18 -0.27 10.75
CA GLY A 95 -21.30 0.49 11.63
C GLY A 95 -21.02 -0.13 12.98
N ILE A 96 -21.53 -1.34 13.23
CA ILE A 96 -21.42 -2.04 14.52
C ILE A 96 -20.89 -3.45 14.28
N ASN A 97 -21.65 -4.27 13.55
CA ASN A 97 -21.36 -5.69 13.35
C ASN A 97 -20.47 -5.87 12.12
N LEU A 98 -19.22 -6.29 12.34
CA LEU A 98 -18.23 -6.49 11.27
C LEU A 98 -18.67 -7.52 10.22
N TYR A 99 -19.53 -8.48 10.57
CA TYR A 99 -20.05 -9.46 9.62
C TYR A 99 -21.02 -8.84 8.59
N THR A 100 -21.54 -7.64 8.83
CA THR A 100 -22.35 -6.91 7.84
C THR A 100 -21.50 -6.25 6.76
N LEU A 101 -20.20 -6.06 7.01
CA LEU A 101 -19.25 -5.61 6.00
C LEU A 101 -18.76 -6.79 5.16
N ASN A 102 -19.27 -6.90 3.93
CA ASN A 102 -18.91 -7.98 3.01
C ASN A 102 -17.50 -7.78 2.38
N LEU A 103 -16.44 -7.98 3.17
CA LEU A 103 -15.06 -7.84 2.73
C LEU A 103 -14.69 -8.82 1.60
N SER A 104 -15.30 -10.00 1.55
CA SER A 104 -15.03 -10.98 0.47
C SER A 104 -15.52 -10.46 -0.88
N ALA A 105 -16.64 -9.73 -0.93
CA ALA A 105 -17.08 -9.05 -2.15
C ALA A 105 -16.06 -8.01 -2.64
N LEU A 106 -15.51 -7.19 -1.74
CA LEU A 106 -14.45 -6.23 -2.11
C LEU A 106 -13.19 -6.93 -2.64
N VAL A 107 -12.81 -8.05 -2.00
CA VAL A 107 -11.68 -8.88 -2.45
C VAL A 107 -11.93 -9.48 -3.84
N MET A 108 -13.16 -9.94 -4.13
CA MET A 108 -13.53 -10.45 -5.46
C MET A 108 -13.51 -9.37 -6.54
N ILE A 109 -13.90 -8.13 -6.20
CA ILE A 109 -13.73 -6.99 -7.11
C ILE A 109 -12.23 -6.77 -7.36
N GLY A 110 -11.40 -6.88 -6.33
CA GLY A 110 -9.94 -6.85 -6.43
C GLY A 110 -9.40 -5.43 -6.64
N LYS A 111 -8.30 -5.30 -7.39
CA LYS A 111 -7.63 -4.00 -7.62
C LYS A 111 -8.56 -2.87 -8.13
N PRO A 112 -9.57 -3.12 -9.00
CA PRO A 112 -10.57 -2.11 -9.38
C PRO A 112 -11.37 -1.48 -8.22
N ALA A 113 -11.40 -2.10 -7.03
CA ALA A 113 -12.07 -1.53 -5.86
C ALA A 113 -11.30 -0.36 -5.23
N VAL A 114 -9.97 -0.31 -5.40
CA VAL A 114 -9.10 0.64 -4.70
C VAL A 114 -9.49 2.10 -4.97
N PRO A 115 -9.72 2.54 -6.22
CA PRO A 115 -10.08 3.94 -6.48
C PRO A 115 -11.39 4.35 -5.81
N SER A 116 -12.40 3.46 -5.78
CA SER A 116 -13.69 3.73 -5.15
C SER A 116 -13.57 3.81 -3.62
N LEU A 117 -12.85 2.85 -3.01
CA LEU A 117 -12.60 2.85 -1.56
C LEU A 117 -11.78 4.07 -1.12
N ALA A 118 -10.75 4.45 -1.90
CA ALA A 118 -9.96 5.65 -1.65
C ALA A 118 -10.83 6.92 -1.73
N ARG A 119 -11.72 7.02 -2.73
CA ARG A 119 -12.64 8.15 -2.87
C ARG A 119 -13.57 8.29 -1.67
N ILE A 120 -14.13 7.19 -1.17
CA ILE A 120 -14.99 7.22 0.02
C ILE A 120 -14.17 7.65 1.25
N LEU A 121 -12.94 7.15 1.39
CA LEU A 121 -12.06 7.53 2.49
C LEU A 121 -11.75 9.03 2.49
N GLU A 122 -11.54 9.63 1.32
CA GLU A 122 -11.16 11.04 1.15
C GLU A 122 -12.34 12.02 1.10
N ASN A 123 -13.56 11.51 0.90
CA ASN A 123 -14.75 12.35 0.83
C ASN A 123 -15.10 12.89 2.23
N GLU A 124 -15.19 14.21 2.34
CA GLU A 124 -15.57 14.89 3.58
C GLU A 124 -16.99 14.53 4.02
N ASN A 125 -17.89 14.31 3.07
CA ASN A 125 -19.29 13.93 3.34
C ASN A 125 -19.46 12.46 3.72
N SER A 126 -18.42 11.63 3.59
CA SER A 126 -18.50 10.23 4.00
C SER A 126 -18.47 10.11 5.53
N THR A 127 -19.38 9.28 6.05
CA THR A 127 -19.51 9.05 7.49
C THR A 127 -18.29 8.32 8.05
N ALA A 128 -18.09 8.37 9.38
CA ALA A 128 -17.06 7.59 10.05
C ALA A 128 -17.18 6.09 9.75
N THR A 129 -18.41 5.57 9.69
CA THR A 129 -18.73 4.19 9.32
C THR A 129 -18.25 3.84 7.91
N GLN A 130 -18.53 4.70 6.92
CA GLN A 130 -18.08 4.48 5.54
C GLN A 130 -16.56 4.55 5.41
N LYS A 131 -15.92 5.49 6.13
CA LYS A 131 -14.45 5.62 6.17
C LYS A 131 -13.81 4.40 6.81
N TYR A 132 -14.36 3.92 7.92
CA TYR A 132 -13.93 2.69 8.58
C TYR A 132 -14.04 1.47 7.65
N ALA A 133 -15.19 1.26 7.01
CA ALA A 133 -15.38 0.19 6.04
C ALA A 133 -14.38 0.28 4.87
N SER A 134 -14.10 1.50 4.41
CA SER A 134 -13.14 1.73 3.33
C SER A 134 -11.70 1.39 3.74
N LEU A 135 -11.29 1.68 4.97
CA LEU A 135 -9.98 1.28 5.50
C LEU A 135 -9.81 -0.25 5.52
N LEU A 136 -10.81 -0.96 6.07
CA LEU A 136 -10.79 -2.43 6.09
C LEU A 136 -10.81 -3.01 4.67
N GLY A 137 -11.64 -2.46 3.79
CA GLY A 137 -11.72 -2.85 2.38
C GLY A 137 -10.39 -2.68 1.65
N LEU A 138 -9.73 -1.52 1.80
CA LEU A 138 -8.42 -1.25 1.19
C LEU A 138 -7.39 -2.27 1.67
N SER A 139 -7.35 -2.56 2.98
CA SER A 139 -6.44 -3.54 3.54
C SER A 139 -6.71 -4.96 3.04
N ALA A 140 -7.98 -5.37 2.96
CA ALA A 140 -8.36 -6.70 2.47
C ALA A 140 -7.98 -6.89 0.99
N VAL A 141 -8.28 -5.89 0.15
CA VAL A 141 -7.92 -5.90 -1.28
C VAL A 141 -6.41 -5.92 -1.46
N ALA A 142 -5.67 -5.11 -0.70
CA ALA A 142 -4.22 -5.04 -0.75
C ALA A 142 -3.54 -6.38 -0.42
N ARG A 143 -4.00 -7.06 0.64
CA ARG A 143 -3.49 -8.38 1.03
C ARG A 143 -3.72 -9.45 -0.04
N ASN A 144 -4.80 -9.35 -0.81
CA ASN A 144 -5.11 -10.32 -1.86
C ASN A 144 -4.43 -10.00 -3.20
N THR A 145 -4.18 -8.73 -3.48
CA THR A 145 -3.77 -8.28 -4.83
C THR A 145 -2.38 -7.63 -4.90
N SER A 146 -1.69 -7.49 -3.77
CA SER A 146 -0.38 -6.83 -3.66
C SER A 146 -0.37 -5.36 -4.14
N VAL A 147 -1.52 -4.68 -4.12
CA VAL A 147 -1.58 -3.24 -4.36
C VAL A 147 -1.14 -2.48 -3.10
N ASN A 148 -0.31 -1.45 -3.27
CA ASN A 148 0.12 -0.62 -2.16
C ASN A 148 -1.00 0.38 -1.79
N VAL A 149 -1.49 0.28 -0.55
CA VAL A 149 -2.51 1.17 0.01
C VAL A 149 -2.00 2.01 1.18
N LEU A 150 -0.72 1.89 1.54
CA LEU A 150 -0.16 2.49 2.75
C LEU A 150 -0.36 4.01 2.82
N GLY A 151 -0.24 4.71 1.68
CA GLY A 151 -0.48 6.15 1.62
C GLY A 151 -1.90 6.55 2.06
N TYR A 152 -2.91 5.78 1.66
CA TYR A 152 -4.31 6.02 2.07
C TYR A 152 -4.49 5.77 3.57
N LEU A 153 -3.89 4.69 4.09
CA LEU A 153 -3.95 4.36 5.52
C LEU A 153 -3.28 5.44 6.38
N LYS A 154 -2.11 5.93 5.97
CA LYS A 154 -1.38 6.99 6.68
C LYS A 154 -2.14 8.31 6.72
N LYS A 155 -2.85 8.66 5.64
CA LYS A 155 -3.70 9.87 5.61
C LYS A 155 -4.80 9.80 6.68
N ALA A 156 -5.37 8.62 6.91
CA ALA A 156 -6.42 8.41 7.91
C ALA A 156 -5.93 8.50 9.37
N LEU A 157 -4.61 8.51 9.63
CA LEU A 157 -4.06 8.78 10.97
C LEU A 157 -4.41 10.17 11.51
N ASN A 158 -4.80 11.11 10.63
CA ASN A 158 -5.12 12.50 11.00
C ASN A 158 -6.62 12.81 10.94
N TYR A 159 -7.48 11.82 10.78
CA TYR A 159 -8.93 12.05 10.66
C TYR A 159 -9.54 12.43 12.02
N SER A 160 -10.68 13.13 12.04
CA SER A 160 -11.27 13.61 13.29
C SER A 160 -11.90 12.49 14.14
N ASP A 161 -12.47 11.47 13.50
CA ASP A 161 -13.10 10.34 14.21
C ASP A 161 -12.04 9.40 14.80
N VAL A 162 -12.14 9.16 16.11
CA VAL A 162 -11.19 8.34 16.85
C VAL A 162 -11.18 6.88 16.38
N ASN A 163 -12.34 6.29 16.06
CA ASN A 163 -12.43 4.90 15.60
C ASN A 163 -11.66 4.76 14.28
N VAL A 164 -11.83 5.74 13.38
CA VAL A 164 -11.13 5.74 12.09
C VAL A 164 -9.61 5.88 12.28
N ARG A 165 -9.14 6.78 13.14
CA ARG A 165 -7.69 6.95 13.39
C ARG A 165 -7.04 5.73 14.04
N VAL A 166 -7.65 5.14 15.07
CA VAL A 166 -7.04 3.99 15.78
C VAL A 166 -7.01 2.75 14.89
N THR A 167 -8.04 2.55 14.05
CA THR A 167 -8.02 1.49 13.04
C THR A 167 -6.98 1.75 11.95
N ALA A 168 -6.86 2.99 11.48
CA ALA A 168 -5.80 3.35 10.55
C ALA A 168 -4.41 3.07 11.15
N ALA A 169 -4.21 3.38 12.44
CA ALA A 169 -2.96 3.13 13.15
C ALA A 169 -2.60 1.64 13.24
N GLU A 170 -3.56 0.78 13.60
CA GLU A 170 -3.35 -0.68 13.53
C GLU A 170 -2.97 -1.12 12.11
N LEU A 171 -3.72 -0.67 11.12
CA LEU A 171 -3.49 -1.08 9.73
C LEU A 171 -2.11 -0.64 9.25
N VAL A 172 -1.70 0.62 9.48
CA VAL A 172 -0.37 1.14 9.13
C VAL A 172 0.74 0.28 9.73
N MET A 173 0.65 -0.10 11.01
CA MET A 173 1.60 -1.00 11.65
C MET A 173 1.58 -2.42 11.09
N SER A 174 0.40 -2.90 10.67
CA SER A 174 0.26 -4.20 10.00
C SER A 174 0.95 -4.27 8.62
N TYR A 175 1.28 -3.11 8.03
CA TYR A 175 2.11 -2.96 6.83
C TYR A 175 3.57 -2.62 7.15
N GLY A 176 3.95 -2.64 8.43
CA GLY A 176 5.30 -2.42 8.90
C GLY A 176 5.72 -0.96 9.07
N ASP A 177 4.77 -0.03 9.03
CA ASP A 177 5.03 1.38 9.28
C ASP A 177 4.70 1.73 10.75
N LYS A 178 5.70 2.23 11.47
CA LYS A 178 5.62 2.57 12.90
C LYS A 178 4.85 3.86 13.19
N GLU A 179 4.44 4.62 12.18
CA GLU A 179 3.69 5.87 12.37
C GLU A 179 2.33 5.70 13.07
N GLY A 180 1.79 4.47 13.13
CA GLY A 180 0.60 4.16 13.93
C GLY A 180 0.84 4.22 15.45
N ILE A 181 2.07 3.98 15.93
CA ILE A 181 2.38 3.94 17.38
C ILE A 181 1.95 5.22 18.12
N PRO A 182 2.40 6.44 17.73
CA PRO A 182 2.04 7.65 18.46
C PRO A 182 0.53 7.91 18.50
N VAL A 183 -0.21 7.50 17.46
CA VAL A 183 -1.67 7.63 17.43
C VAL A 183 -2.33 6.77 18.49
N LEU A 184 -1.90 5.51 18.64
CA LEU A 184 -2.43 4.63 19.68
C LEU A 184 -2.03 5.08 21.09
N ILE A 185 -0.79 5.55 21.28
CA ILE A 185 -0.31 6.07 22.57
C ILE A 185 -1.18 7.25 23.04
N ALA A 186 -1.56 8.14 22.12
CA ALA A 186 -2.41 9.29 22.45
C ALA A 186 -3.76 8.88 23.09
N GLU A 187 -4.30 7.72 22.68
CA GLU A 187 -5.63 7.24 23.04
C GLU A 187 -5.65 6.22 24.20
N LEU A 188 -4.51 5.98 24.87
CA LEU A 188 -4.41 5.03 26.01
C LEU A 188 -5.18 5.45 27.28
N GLU A 189 -5.70 6.68 27.31
CA GLU A 189 -6.55 7.20 28.40
C GLU A 189 -8.02 7.31 27.95
N ASN A 190 -8.34 6.92 26.72
CA ASN A 190 -9.68 7.03 26.13
C ASN A 190 -10.53 5.79 26.45
N ASN A 191 -11.49 5.94 27.35
CA ASN A 191 -12.41 4.86 27.76
C ASN A 191 -13.67 4.76 26.88
N ALA A 192 -13.80 5.55 25.80
CA ALA A 192 -14.93 5.40 24.90
C ALA A 192 -14.91 4.04 24.22
N ILE A 193 -16.09 3.56 23.81
CA ILE A 193 -16.23 2.27 23.16
C ILE A 193 -15.78 2.38 21.70
N LEU A 194 -14.90 1.46 21.28
CA LEU A 194 -14.55 1.27 19.89
C LEU A 194 -15.76 0.65 19.19
N LYS A 195 -16.53 1.48 18.45
CA LYS A 195 -17.83 1.07 17.89
C LYS A 195 -17.78 -0.19 17.01
N PRO A 196 -16.75 -0.40 16.17
CA PRO A 196 -16.69 -1.58 15.31
C PRO A 196 -15.88 -2.73 15.94
N SER A 197 -15.84 -2.86 17.26
CA SER A 197 -15.10 -3.93 17.95
C SER A 197 -15.99 -5.11 18.33
N GLU A 198 -15.54 -6.32 17.99
CA GLU A 198 -16.06 -7.57 18.54
C GLU A 198 -14.91 -8.36 19.19
N PRO A 199 -14.97 -8.65 20.51
CA PRO A 199 -15.96 -8.14 21.46
C PRO A 199 -15.87 -6.62 21.64
N VAL A 200 -16.97 -6.02 22.09
CA VAL A 200 -17.03 -4.59 22.41
C VAL A 200 -15.94 -4.26 23.43
N MET A 201 -15.01 -3.37 23.06
CA MET A 201 -13.90 -3.00 23.92
C MET A 201 -13.67 -1.49 24.00
N PRO A 202 -13.23 -0.98 25.16
CA PRO A 202 -12.75 0.39 25.29
C PRO A 202 -11.57 0.67 24.35
N ILE A 203 -11.49 1.89 23.83
CA ILE A 203 -10.43 2.33 22.91
C ILE A 203 -9.05 2.16 23.54
N ASN A 204 -8.85 2.51 24.80
CA ASN A 204 -7.57 2.35 25.48
C ASN A 204 -7.12 0.88 25.55
N SER A 205 -8.02 -0.04 25.90
CA SER A 205 -7.75 -1.48 25.93
C SER A 205 -7.37 -2.01 24.55
N TYR A 206 -8.04 -1.52 23.50
CA TYR A 206 -7.68 -1.86 22.12
C TYR A 206 -6.32 -1.31 21.73
N CYS A 207 -6.04 -0.04 22.03
CA CYS A 207 -4.76 0.59 21.76
C CYS A 207 -3.62 -0.15 22.46
N ALA A 208 -3.79 -0.50 23.74
CA ALA A 208 -2.84 -1.31 24.48
C ALA A 208 -2.61 -2.66 23.78
N MET A 209 -3.68 -3.44 23.53
CA MET A 209 -3.57 -4.74 22.86
C MET A 209 -2.82 -4.67 21.52
N VAL A 210 -3.11 -3.66 20.70
CA VAL A 210 -2.46 -3.49 19.39
C VAL A 210 -0.99 -3.10 19.56
N LEU A 211 -0.66 -2.18 20.47
CA LEU A 211 0.72 -1.82 20.77
C LEU A 211 1.50 -3.04 21.27
N GLU A 212 0.94 -3.84 22.17
CA GLU A 212 1.56 -5.06 22.67
C GLU A 212 1.81 -6.08 21.55
N ARG A 213 0.82 -6.27 20.67
CA ARG A 213 0.91 -7.16 19.50
C ARG A 213 2.10 -6.79 18.59
N TYR A 214 2.22 -5.52 18.23
CA TYR A 214 3.22 -5.09 17.24
C TYR A 214 4.59 -4.77 17.83
N THR A 215 4.72 -4.52 19.14
CA THR A 215 6.01 -4.13 19.76
C THR A 215 6.59 -5.18 20.71
N SER A 216 5.80 -6.21 21.06
CA SER A 216 6.10 -7.20 22.10
C SER A 216 6.41 -6.60 23.48
N GLN A 217 6.09 -5.34 23.72
CA GLN A 217 6.12 -4.74 25.06
C GLN A 217 4.78 -4.95 25.74
N THR A 218 4.75 -4.93 27.08
CA THR A 218 3.52 -5.11 27.87
C THR A 218 3.46 -4.05 28.96
N PHE A 219 2.94 -2.87 28.60
CA PHE A 219 2.72 -1.76 29.55
C PHE A 219 1.22 -1.53 29.84
N GLY A 220 0.33 -2.34 29.26
CA GLY A 220 -1.11 -2.15 29.34
C GLY A 220 -1.49 -0.74 28.85
N THR A 221 -2.37 -0.08 29.61
CA THR A 221 -2.84 1.29 29.32
C THR A 221 -1.93 2.39 29.86
N ASN A 222 -0.72 2.06 30.36
CA ASN A 222 0.20 3.06 30.92
C ASN A 222 0.84 3.92 29.83
N LYS A 223 0.19 5.04 29.52
CA LYS A 223 0.63 6.00 28.50
C LYS A 223 2.05 6.53 28.72
N ALA A 224 2.44 6.79 29.96
CA ALA A 224 3.77 7.32 30.27
C ALA A 224 4.88 6.31 29.95
N GLN A 225 4.67 5.03 30.24
CA GLN A 225 5.62 3.97 29.89
C GLN A 225 5.72 3.79 28.38
N TRP A 226 4.59 3.77 27.67
CA TRP A 226 4.58 3.71 26.21
C TRP A 226 5.29 4.90 25.56
N GLN A 227 5.06 6.12 26.04
CA GLN A 227 5.70 7.33 25.53
C GLN A 227 7.22 7.29 25.73
N SER A 228 7.67 6.94 26.94
CA SER A 228 9.10 6.79 27.25
C SER A 228 9.78 5.73 26.38
N TRP A 229 9.12 4.58 26.21
CA TRP A 229 9.60 3.52 25.32
C TRP A 229 9.66 4.01 23.87
N TRP A 230 8.63 4.69 23.37
CA TRP A 230 8.60 5.19 22.01
C TRP A 230 9.72 6.21 21.75
N ASP A 231 9.91 7.17 22.64
CA ASP A 231 10.94 8.19 22.49
C ASP A 231 12.36 7.62 22.47
N THR A 232 12.59 6.54 23.22
CA THR A 232 13.86 5.82 23.24
C THR A 232 14.10 4.99 21.97
N ASN A 233 13.05 4.36 21.45
CA ASN A 233 13.19 3.27 20.47
C ASN A 233 12.82 3.65 19.03
N LYS A 234 12.08 4.75 18.82
CA LYS A 234 11.51 5.12 17.51
C LYS A 234 12.51 5.11 16.34
N ASN A 235 13.77 5.46 16.56
CA ASN A 235 14.77 5.49 15.48
C ASN A 235 15.33 4.11 15.12
N ASN A 236 15.24 3.14 16.04
CA ASN A 236 15.84 1.81 15.88
C ASN A 236 14.82 0.74 15.48
N LEU A 237 13.51 1.01 15.62
CA LEU A 237 12.47 0.06 15.25
C LEU A 237 12.44 -0.22 13.74
N LYS A 238 12.49 -1.52 13.42
CA LYS A 238 12.38 -2.12 12.09
C LYS A 238 11.27 -3.14 12.08
N PHE A 239 10.60 -3.28 10.94
CA PHE A 239 9.59 -4.31 10.77
C PHE A 239 10.23 -5.66 10.42
N ASN A 240 9.96 -6.66 11.23
CA ASN A 240 10.29 -8.04 10.98
C ASN A 240 9.13 -8.71 10.23
N VAL A 241 9.37 -9.05 8.97
CA VAL A 241 8.38 -9.67 8.09
C VAL A 241 8.01 -11.09 8.52
N GLN A 242 8.90 -11.79 9.25
CA GLN A 242 8.67 -13.18 9.64
C GLN A 242 7.65 -13.33 10.77
N ASP A 243 7.68 -12.45 11.76
CA ASP A 243 6.76 -12.46 12.90
C ASP A 243 5.68 -11.36 12.83
N GLY A 244 5.80 -10.43 11.87
CA GLY A 244 4.86 -9.33 11.67
C GLY A 244 4.98 -8.23 12.74
N LYS A 245 6.15 -8.09 13.37
CA LYS A 245 6.36 -7.19 14.50
C LYS A 245 7.41 -6.12 14.24
N LEU A 246 7.38 -5.06 15.05
CA LEU A 246 8.40 -4.03 15.13
C LEU A 246 9.44 -4.43 16.19
N THR A 247 10.66 -4.71 15.73
CA THR A 247 11.79 -5.18 16.54
C THR A 247 13.06 -4.34 16.25
N PHE A 248 14.17 -4.67 16.89
CA PHE A 248 15.46 -3.96 16.79
C PHE A 248 16.41 -4.60 15.77
#